data_AF-A0A8J8PZI5-F1
#
_entry.id   AF-A0A8J8PZI5-F1
#
_cell.length_a   1.000
_cell.length_b   1.000
_cell.length_c   1.000
_cell.angle_alpha   90.00
_cell.angle_beta   90.00
_cell.angle_gamma   90.00
#
_symmetry.space_group_name_H-M   'P 1'
#
loop_
_entity.id
_entity.type
_entity.pdbx_description
1 polymer ?
#
loop_
_entity_poly.entity_id
_entity_poly.type
_entity_poly.pdbx_seq_one_letter_code
_entity_poly.pdbx_strand_id
1 'polypeptide(L)'
;MISRHDKILIGIAASLLGGVVLGLVTTLQFHIGIFFGALVATVFVYDAMFRNPPLPTGQPKRMAAAIVWHAVLFVLALAVYFG
;
A
#
# COMPACT_ATOMS: atom_id res chain seq x y z
N MET A 1 24.10 6.12 -0.65
CA MET A 1 23.46 5.85 -1.96
C MET A 1 22.16 5.10 -1.70
N ILE A 2 21.00 5.70 -2.01
CA ILE A 2 19.67 5.11 -1.74
C ILE A 2 19.41 3.98 -2.73
N SER A 3 19.09 2.78 -2.24
CA SER A 3 18.80 1.63 -3.10
C SER A 3 17.41 1.75 -3.76
N ARG A 4 17.17 1.01 -4.84
CA ARG A 4 15.83 0.96 -5.49
C ARG A 4 14.75 0.55 -4.50
N HIS A 5 15.03 -0.43 -3.63
CA HIS A 5 14.08 -0.92 -2.64
C HIS A 5 13.74 0.15 -1.61
N ASP A 6 14.72 0.96 -1.21
CA ASP A 6 14.47 2.11 -0.32
C ASP A 6 13.54 3.12 -0.99
N LYS A 7 13.71 3.39 -2.29
CA LYS A 7 12.80 4.28 -3.04
C LYS A 7 11.37 3.76 -3.08
N ILE A 8 11.20 2.44 -3.26
CA ILE A 8 9.89 1.80 -3.24
C ILE A 8 9.27 1.91 -1.84
N LEU A 9 10.03 1.62 -0.77
CA LEU A 9 9.55 1.76 0.60
C LEU A 9 9.14 3.20 0.91
N ILE A 10 9.92 4.18 0.46
CA ILE A 10 9.58 5.61 0.55
C ILE A 10 8.30 5.89 -0.22
N GLY A 11 8.11 5.33 -1.42
CA GLY A 11 6.89 5.48 -2.22
C GLY A 11 5.65 4.92 -1.51
N ILE A 12 5.75 3.75 -0.90
CA ILE A 12 4.67 3.15 -0.09
C ILE A 12 4.35 4.04 1.11
N ALA A 13 5.37 4.42 1.88
CA ALA A 13 5.20 5.26 3.06
C ALA A 13 4.60 6.62 2.70
N ALA A 14 5.08 7.26 1.63
CA ALA A 14 4.56 8.54 1.14
C ALA A 14 3.11 8.42 0.65
N SER A 15 2.74 7.31 0.00
CA SER A 15 1.37 7.10 -0.47
C SER A 15 0.40 6.94 0.70
N LEU A 16 0.78 6.18 1.73
CA LEU A 16 -0.03 6.00 2.94
C LEU A 16 -0.12 7.28 3.76
N LEU A 17 0.99 7.96 4.00
CA LEU A 17 1.01 9.26 4.68
C LEU A 17 0.23 10.32 3.90
N GLY A 18 0.33 10.30 2.57
CA GLY A 18 -0.46 11.15 1.68
C GLY A 18 -1.96 10.90 1.87
N GLY A 19 -2.38 9.64 1.97
CA GLY A 19 -3.77 9.28 2.28
C GLY A 19 -4.24 9.76 3.66
N VAL A 20 -3.40 9.63 4.68
CA VAL A 20 -3.65 10.17 6.03
C VAL A 20 -3.83 11.68 5.98
N VAL A 21 -2.89 12.40 5.35
CA VAL A 21 -2.95 13.86 5.20
C VAL A 21 -4.20 14.25 4.43
N LEU A 22 -4.53 13.57 3.33
CA LEU A 22 -5.74 13.82 2.55
C LEU A 22 -7.00 13.70 3.42
N GLY A 23 -7.11 12.64 4.22
CA GLY A 23 -8.24 12.45 5.13
C GLY A 23 -8.31 13.44 6.31
N LEU A 24 -7.20 14.11 6.65
CA LEU A 24 -7.15 15.11 7.72
C LEU A 24 -7.38 16.55 7.23
N VAL A 25 -6.92 16.87 6.02
CA VAL A 25 -6.94 18.25 5.50
C VAL A 25 -8.10 18.53 4.54
N THR A 26 -8.86 17.50 4.15
CA THR A 26 -10.02 17.64 3.27
C THR A 26 -11.31 17.27 3.98
N THR A 27 -12.45 17.45 3.29
CA THR A 27 -13.76 17.01 3.78
C THR A 27 -14.01 15.51 3.58
N LEU A 28 -13.05 14.77 3.02
CA LEU A 28 -13.16 13.32 2.90
C LEU A 28 -13.05 12.69 4.28
N GLN A 29 -13.84 11.64 4.51
CA GLN A 29 -13.67 10.83 5.70
C GLN A 29 -12.26 10.23 5.73
N PHE A 30 -11.70 10.13 6.94
CA PHE A 30 -10.34 9.64 7.18
C PHE A 30 -10.06 8.29 6.49
N HIS A 31 -10.99 7.34 6.56
CA HIS A 31 -10.88 6.01 5.95
C HIS A 31 -10.80 6.07 4.42
N ILE A 32 -11.49 7.01 3.78
CA ILE A 32 -11.44 7.23 2.34
C ILE A 32 -10.05 7.70 1.93
N GLY A 33 -9.48 8.66 2.67
CA GLY A 33 -8.13 9.16 2.42
C GLY A 33 -7.08 8.04 2.50
N ILE A 34 -7.10 7.25 3.57
CA ILE A 34 -6.19 6.10 3.73
C ILE A 34 -6.40 5.06 2.63
N PHE A 35 -7.65 4.77 2.26
CA PHE A 35 -7.94 3.81 1.20
C PHE A 35 -7.34 4.23 -0.13
N PHE A 36 -7.49 5.50 -0.53
CA PHE A 36 -6.83 6.01 -1.74
C PHE A 36 -5.29 5.92 -1.65
N GLY A 37 -4.71 6.27 -0.51
CA GLY A 37 -3.27 6.11 -0.27
C GLY A 37 -2.80 4.66 -0.44
N ALA A 38 -3.60 3.70 0.05
CA ALA A 38 -3.32 2.27 -0.07
C ALA A 38 -3.48 1.75 -1.51
N LEU A 39 -4.43 2.28 -2.28
CA LEU A 39 -4.57 1.96 -3.71
C LEU A 39 -3.33 2.43 -4.49
N VAL A 40 -2.84 3.64 -4.23
CA VAL A 40 -1.61 4.14 -4.86
C VAL A 40 -0.40 3.30 -4.42
N ALA A 41 -0.30 2.96 -3.13
CA ALA A 41 0.74 2.10 -2.60
C ALA A 41 0.80 0.72 -3.27
N THR A 42 -0.36 0.20 -3.73
CA THR A 42 -0.45 -1.11 -4.40
C THR A 42 0.40 -1.16 -5.67
N VAL A 43 0.59 -0.06 -6.39
CA VAL A 43 1.47 0.00 -7.57
C VAL A 43 2.92 -0.25 -7.19
N PHE A 44 3.39 0.35 -6.08
CA PHE A 44 4.74 0.15 -5.57
C PHE A 44 4.94 -1.26 -5.02
N VAL A 45 3.95 -1.78 -4.28
CA VAL A 45 3.96 -3.16 -3.78
C VAL A 45 4.01 -4.14 -4.94
N TYR A 46 3.26 -3.90 -6.02
CA TYR A 46 3.28 -4.74 -7.21
C TYR A 46 4.63 -4.73 -7.92
N ASP A 47 5.23 -3.54 -8.12
CA ASP A 47 6.57 -3.42 -8.70
C ASP A 47 7.61 -4.20 -7.88
N ALA A 48 7.58 -4.03 -6.56
CA ALA A 48 8.51 -4.67 -5.63
C ALA A 48 8.34 -6.18 -5.52
N MET A 49 7.11 -6.67 -5.56
CA MET A 49 6.82 -8.08 -5.30
C MET A 49 6.78 -8.93 -6.56
N PHE A 50 6.36 -8.39 -7.69
CA PHE A 50 6.10 -9.18 -8.89
C PHE A 50 6.95 -8.79 -10.08
N ARG A 51 7.21 -7.49 -10.28
CA ARG A 51 7.93 -7.00 -11.46
C ARG A 51 9.44 -7.05 -11.31
N ASN A 52 9.95 -6.57 -10.17
CA ASN A 52 11.38 -6.45 -9.89
C ASN A 52 11.72 -6.97 -8.48
N PRO A 53 11.49 -8.26 -8.20
CA PRO A 53 11.62 -8.75 -6.84
C PRO A 53 13.07 -8.84 -6.35
N PRO A 54 13.35 -8.45 -5.09
CA PRO A 54 14.69 -8.60 -4.49
C PRO A 54 15.08 -10.06 -4.25
N LEU A 55 14.09 -10.93 -4.14
CA LEU A 55 14.25 -12.33 -3.77
C LEU A 55 13.67 -13.25 -4.85
N PRO A 56 14.24 -14.46 -5.05
CA PRO A 56 13.76 -15.43 -6.03
C PRO A 56 12.25 -15.65 -5.99
N THR A 57 11.65 -15.73 -7.18
CA THR A 57 10.22 -15.99 -7.38
C THR A 57 9.90 -17.43 -6.96
N GLY A 58 9.01 -17.62 -5.98
CA GLY A 58 8.62 -18.94 -5.47
C GLY A 58 8.63 -19.09 -3.95
N GLN A 59 9.07 -18.08 -3.21
CA GLN A 59 9.06 -18.15 -1.74
C GLN A 59 7.66 -17.97 -1.17
N PRO A 60 7.21 -18.83 -0.22
CA PRO A 60 5.89 -18.72 0.42
C PRO A 60 5.69 -17.38 1.14
N LYS A 61 6.78 -16.73 1.57
CA LYS A 61 6.75 -15.37 2.16
C LYS A 61 6.14 -14.33 1.22
N ARG A 62 6.36 -14.43 -0.09
CA ARG A 62 5.77 -13.51 -1.07
C ARG A 62 4.26 -13.67 -1.13
N MET A 63 3.78 -14.92 -1.15
CA MET A 63 2.35 -15.22 -1.15
C MET A 63 1.68 -14.73 0.13
N ALA A 64 2.28 -14.99 1.29
CA ALA A 64 1.78 -14.50 2.57
C ALA A 64 1.70 -12.96 2.60
N ALA A 65 2.74 -12.26 2.16
CA ALA A 65 2.73 -10.80 2.09
C ALA A 65 1.64 -10.26 1.15
N ALA A 66 1.42 -10.92 0.01
CA ALA A 66 0.36 -10.52 -0.91
C ALA A 66 -1.03 -10.73 -0.27
N ILE A 67 -1.27 -11.86 0.40
CA ILE A 67 -2.52 -12.12 1.10
C ILE A 67 -2.78 -11.06 2.19
N VAL A 68 -1.77 -10.77 3.01
CA VAL A 68 -1.88 -9.74 4.07
C VAL A 68 -2.20 -8.37 3.47
N TRP A 69 -1.52 -7.98 2.38
CA TRP A 69 -1.80 -6.72 1.70
C TRP A 69 -3.25 -6.62 1.21
N HIS A 70 -3.76 -7.67 0.56
CA HIS A 70 -5.14 -7.69 0.07
C HIS A 70 -6.17 -7.74 1.20
N ALA A 71 -5.87 -8.44 2.31
CA ALA A 71 -6.73 -8.44 3.49
C ALA A 71 -6.85 -7.02 4.09
N VAL A 72 -5.74 -6.28 4.18
CA VAL A 72 -5.75 -4.88 4.62
C VAL A 72 -6.58 -4.01 3.67
N LEU A 73 -6.38 -4.13 2.35
CA LEU A 73 -7.18 -3.41 1.37
C LEU A 73 -8.68 -3.73 1.49
N PHE A 74 -9.03 -5.00 1.71
CA PHE A 74 -10.40 -5.43 1.88
C PHE A 74 -11.03 -4.83 3.14
N VAL A 75 -10.32 -4.85 4.28
CA VAL A 75 -10.79 -4.21 5.52
C VAL A 75 -10.98 -2.71 5.34
N LEU A 76 -10.05 -2.03 4.66
CA LEU A 76 -10.19 -0.60 4.34
C LEU A 76 -11.39 -0.34 3.43
N ALA A 77 -11.63 -1.18 2.43
CA ALA A 77 -12.80 -1.07 1.56
C ALA A 77 -14.10 -1.24 2.34
N LEU A 78 -14.17 -2.18 3.29
CA LEU A 78 -15.34 -2.32 4.18
C LEU A 78 -15.50 -1.09 5.07
N ALA A 79 -14.41 -0.55 5.63
CA ALA A 79 -14.46 0.66 6.44
C ALA A 79 -14.97 1.88 5.65
N VAL A 80 -14.60 1.99 4.37
CA VAL A 80 -15.11 3.04 3.47
C VAL A 80 -16.58 2.80 3.10
N TYR A 81 -17.02 1.55 2.97
CA TYR A 81 -18.39 1.23 2.59
C TYR A 81 -19.39 1.44 3.73
N PHE A 82 -19.00 1.16 4.97
CA PHE A 82 -19.87 1.25 6.15
C PHE A 82 -19.69 2.52 7.00
N GLY A 83 -18.60 3.27 6.79
CA GLY A 83 -18.31 4.53 7.49
C GLY A 83 -18.99 5.72 6.83
#